data_AF-A0AAJ4PA33-F1
#
_entry.id   AF-A0AAJ4PA33-F1
#
_cell.length_a   1.000
_cell.length_b   1.000
_cell.length_c   1.000
_cell.angle_alpha   90.00
_cell.angle_beta   90.00
_cell.angle_gamma   90.00
#
_symmetry.space_group_name_H-M   'P 1'
#
loop_
_entity.id
_entity.type
_entity.pdbx_description
1 polymer ?
#
loop_
_entity_poly.entity_id
_entity_poly.type
_entity_poly.pdbx_seq_one_letter_code
_entity_poly.pdbx_strand_id
1 'polypeptide(L)'
;MWCRFINFNNKDIYINGHLEYAPNTLHTEYIRDCKKGLTISLPENYYAHDNSSNLVMRRWKPFADSFFNAFVTMVNTDKSK
;
A
#
# COMPACT_ATOMS: atom_id res chain seq x y z
N MET A 1 0.74 -7.08 9.83
CA MET A 1 0.52 -5.68 10.23
C MET A 1 1.88 -5.10 10.61
N TRP A 2 2.48 -4.31 9.73
CA TRP A 2 3.74 -3.63 9.98
C TRP A 2 3.53 -2.14 9.73
N CYS A 3 3.63 -1.33 10.78
CA CYS A 3 3.61 0.12 10.68
C CYS A 3 4.99 0.57 10.19
N ARG A 4 5.04 1.38 9.13
CA ARG A 4 6.30 2.01 8.71
C ARG A 4 6.48 3.31 9.49
N PHE A 5 7.64 3.43 10.15
CA PHE A 5 8.03 4.62 10.92
C PHE A 5 8.88 5.53 10.03
N ILE A 6 8.48 6.81 9.94
CA ILE A 6 9.27 7.86 9.32
C ILE A 6 9.43 8.97 10.36
N ASN A 7 10.65 9.20 10.82
CA ASN A 7 10.99 10.32 11.68
C ASN A 7 11.46 11.50 10.82
N PHE A 8 10.85 12.67 11.01
CA PHE A 8 11.27 13.89 10.34
C PHE A 8 11.15 15.08 11.30
N ASN A 9 12.29 15.66 11.72
CA ASN A 9 12.37 16.83 12.61
C ASN A 9 11.45 16.75 13.85
N ASN A 10 11.58 15.68 14.63
CA ASN A 10 10.74 15.40 15.81
C ASN A 10 9.23 15.29 15.52
N LYS A 11 8.84 15.11 14.26
CA LYS A 11 7.48 14.73 13.85
C LYS A 11 7.51 13.30 13.35
N ASP A 12 6.68 12.48 13.97
CA ASP A 12 6.54 11.08 13.61
C ASP A 12 5.32 10.90 12.71
N ILE A 13 5.53 10.25 11.57
CA ILE A 13 4.46 9.86 10.65
C ILE A 13 4.29 8.34 10.73
N TYR A 14 3.05 7.91 10.98
CA TYR A 14 2.68 6.51 11.07
C TYR A 14 1.72 6.15 9.94
N ILE A 15 2.07 5.10 9.18
CA ILE A 15 1.25 4.56 8.09
C ILE A 15 0.92 3.11 8.43
N ASN A 16 -0.37 2.84 8.67
CA ASN A 16 -0.88 1.50 9.03
C ASN A 16 -1.23 0.62 7.83
N GLY A 17 -0.72 0.96 6.64
CA GLY A 17 -0.96 0.23 5.40
C GLY A 17 0.22 0.31 4.46
N HIS A 18 0.07 -0.28 3.28
CA HIS A 18 1.13 -0.41 2.30
C HIS A 18 0.85 0.39 1.02
N LEU A 19 0.98 1.71 1.10
CA LEU A 19 0.80 2.60 -0.05
C LEU A 19 1.81 2.32 -1.17
N GLU A 20 2.93 1.68 -0.84
CA GLU A 20 3.99 1.30 -1.76
C GLU A 20 3.70 0.04 -2.58
N TYR A 21 2.64 -0.70 -2.28
CA TYR A 21 2.39 -2.00 -2.92
C TYR A 21 2.26 -1.89 -4.45
N ALA A 22 3.02 -2.75 -5.11
CA ALA A 22 2.86 -3.02 -6.53
C ALA A 22 1.49 -3.69 -6.77
N PRO A 23 0.91 -3.55 -7.98
CA PRO A 23 -0.38 -4.12 -8.31
C PRO A 23 -0.55 -5.57 -7.84
N ASN A 24 0.44 -6.44 -8.08
CA ASN A 24 0.29 -7.88 -7.88
C ASN A 24 0.77 -8.39 -6.50
N THR A 25 1.10 -7.51 -5.56
CA THR A 25 1.63 -7.92 -4.25
C THR A 25 0.56 -8.71 -3.45
N LEU A 26 -0.62 -8.12 -3.24
CA LEU A 26 -1.73 -8.79 -2.54
C LEU A 26 -2.22 -10.04 -3.28
N HIS A 27 -2.19 -10.05 -4.62
CA HIS A 27 -2.51 -11.24 -5.41
C HIS A 27 -1.55 -12.38 -5.11
N THR A 28 -0.25 -12.08 -5.06
CA THR A 28 0.79 -13.08 -4.77
C THR A 28 0.62 -13.63 -3.35
N GLU A 29 0.29 -12.79 -2.38
CA GLU A 29 -0.02 -13.20 -1.01
C GLU A 29 -1.25 -14.10 -0.94
N TYR A 30 -2.34 -13.71 -1.61
CA TYR A 30 -3.56 -14.50 -1.71
C TYR A 30 -3.28 -15.89 -2.30
N ILE A 31 -2.62 -15.97 -3.46
CA ILE A 31 -2.30 -17.25 -4.10
C ILE A 31 -1.36 -18.10 -3.23
N ARG A 32 -0.37 -17.49 -2.58
CA ARG A 32 0.53 -18.19 -1.66
C ARG A 32 -0.25 -18.85 -0.51
N ASP A 33 -1.21 -18.14 0.05
CA ASP A 33 -1.96 -18.60 1.22
C ASP A 33 -3.06 -19.61 0.84
N CYS A 34 -3.69 -19.46 -0.33
CA CYS A 34 -4.53 -20.52 -0.91
C CYS A 34 -3.74 -21.82 -1.15
N LYS A 35 -2.50 -21.73 -1.64
CA LYS A 35 -1.62 -22.90 -1.85
C LYS A 35 -1.24 -23.61 -0.54
N LYS A 36 -1.27 -22.91 0.59
CA LYS A 36 -1.07 -23.50 1.92
C LYS A 36 -2.32 -24.18 2.46
N GLY A 37 -3.45 -24.14 1.74
CA GLY A 37 -4.72 -24.69 2.18
C GLY A 37 -5.41 -23.86 3.27
N LEU A 38 -5.01 -22.59 3.44
CA LEU A 38 -5.64 -21.70 4.40
C LEU A 38 -7.00 -21.23 3.88
N THR A 39 -8.03 -21.27 4.72
CA THR A 39 -9.33 -20.66 4.41
C THR A 39 -9.20 -19.15 4.59
N ILE A 40 -8.94 -18.45 3.49
CA ILE A 40 -8.82 -17.00 3.44
C ILE A 40 -9.85 -16.39 2.52
N SER A 41 -10.35 -15.22 2.89
CA SER A 41 -11.26 -14.44 2.05
C SER A 41 -10.51 -13.75 0.91
N LEU A 42 -11.23 -13.45 -0.17
CA LEU A 42 -10.70 -12.59 -1.23
C LEU A 42 -10.37 -11.20 -0.67
N PRO A 43 -9.24 -10.58 -1.08
CA PRO A 43 -8.93 -9.21 -0.71
C PRO A 43 -10.04 -8.26 -1.20
N GLU A 44 -10.62 -7.49 -0.29
CA GLU A 44 -11.73 -6.60 -0.57
C GLU A 44 -11.32 -5.47 -1.52
N ASN A 45 -12.19 -5.13 -2.49
CA ASN A 45 -12.00 -4.03 -3.44
C ASN A 45 -10.72 -4.10 -4.29
N TYR A 46 -10.07 -5.27 -4.34
CA TYR A 46 -8.78 -5.45 -4.98
C TYR A 46 -8.90 -5.97 -6.41
N TYR A 47 -9.82 -6.90 -6.68
CA TYR A 47 -10.09 -7.41 -8.02
C TYR A 47 -11.32 -6.73 -8.64
N ALA A 48 -11.38 -6.66 -9.97
CA ALA A 48 -12.62 -6.28 -10.63
C ALA A 48 -13.71 -7.34 -10.38
N HIS A 49 -14.89 -6.89 -9.95
CA HIS A 49 -16.04 -7.77 -9.65
C HIS A 49 -15.74 -8.88 -8.64
N ASP A 50 -14.83 -8.64 -7.69
CA ASP A 50 -14.49 -9.57 -6.59
C ASP A 50 -14.13 -10.98 -7.06
N ASN A 51 -13.43 -11.09 -8.20
CA ASN A 51 -12.99 -12.37 -8.75
C ASN A 51 -11.47 -12.39 -8.95
N SER A 52 -10.78 -13.35 -8.33
CA SER A 52 -9.31 -13.47 -8.39
C SER A 52 -8.73 -13.73 -9.78
N SER A 53 -9.56 -14.15 -10.74
CA SER A 53 -9.17 -14.33 -12.14
C SER A 53 -9.21 -13.03 -12.95
N ASN A 54 -9.81 -11.97 -12.39
CA ASN A 54 -9.90 -10.67 -13.04
C ASN A 54 -8.69 -9.79 -12.75
N LEU A 55 -8.58 -8.69 -13.49
CA LEU A 55 -7.53 -7.69 -13.29
C LEU A 55 -7.61 -7.05 -11.90
N VAL A 56 -6.42 -6.73 -11.36
CA VAL A 56 -6.28 -5.97 -10.12
C VAL A 56 -6.61 -4.50 -10.33
N MET A 57 -7.48 -3.97 -9.49
CA MET A 57 -7.88 -2.58 -9.47
C MET A 57 -6.97 -1.77 -8.54
N ARG A 58 -6.00 -1.05 -9.11
CA ARG A 58 -5.05 -0.20 -8.37
C ARG A 58 -5.66 1.11 -7.84
N ARG A 59 -6.65 1.00 -6.96
CA ARG A 59 -7.38 2.15 -6.40
C ARG A 59 -6.51 3.01 -5.47
N TRP A 60 -5.48 2.43 -4.85
CA TRP A 60 -4.60 3.13 -3.90
C TRP A 60 -3.53 4.00 -4.57
N LYS A 61 -3.19 3.77 -5.85
CA LYS A 61 -2.05 4.42 -6.52
C LYS A 61 -2.14 5.95 -6.55
N PRO A 62 -3.28 6.58 -6.89
CA PRO A 62 -3.36 8.05 -6.90
C PRO A 62 -3.15 8.67 -5.52
N PHE A 63 -3.66 8.02 -4.47
CA PHE A 63 -3.47 8.45 -3.09
C PHE A 63 -2.02 8.28 -2.63
N ALA A 64 -1.39 7.15 -2.99
CA ALA A 64 0.02 6.92 -2.72
C ALA A 64 0.90 7.98 -3.39
N ASP A 65 0.65 8.29 -4.67
CA ASP A 65 1.40 9.30 -5.41
C ASP A 65 1.25 10.69 -4.78
N SER A 66 0.03 11.07 -4.44
CA SER A 66 -0.25 12.35 -3.77
C SER A 66 0.49 12.44 -2.43
N PHE A 67 0.46 11.37 -1.64
CA PHE A 67 1.16 11.30 -0.36
C PHE A 67 2.68 11.43 -0.54
N PHE A 68 3.30 10.63 -1.42
CA PHE A 68 4.75 10.66 -1.61
C PHE A 68 5.23 12.00 -2.17
N ASN A 69 4.47 12.63 -3.07
CA ASN A 69 4.78 13.97 -3.56
C ASN A 69 4.75 15.00 -2.44
N ALA A 70 3.67 15.03 -1.65
CA ALA A 70 3.56 15.95 -0.51
C ALA A 70 4.67 15.73 0.52
N PHE A 71 4.99 14.46 0.80
CA PHE A 71 6.06 14.09 1.72
C PHE A 71 7.43 14.57 1.22
N VAL A 72 7.77 14.34 -0.05
CA VAL A 72 9.03 14.80 -0.64
C VAL A 72 9.10 16.33 -0.64
N THR A 73 8.02 17.03 -0.98
CA THR A 73 7.97 18.49 -0.92
C THR A 73 8.22 18.98 0.51
N MET A 74 7.57 18.41 1.51
CA MET A 74 7.77 18.76 2.92
C MET A 74 9.24 18.59 3.33
N VAL A 75 9.86 17.46 2.96
CA VAL A 75 11.28 17.18 3.26
C VAL A 75 12.20 18.20 2.58
N ASN A 76 11.91 18.59 1.35
CA ASN A 76 12.75 19.52 0.59
C ASN A 76 12.60 20.97 1.05
N THR A 77 11.39 21.41 1.38
CA THR A 77 11.14 22.76 1.90
C THR A 77 11.87 23.01 3.22
N ASP A 78 11.98 22.00 4.06
CA ASP A 78 12.72 22.09 5.32
C ASP A 78 14.24 22.22 5.11
N LYS A 79 14.82 21.46 4.18
CA LYS A 79 16.27 21.57 3.84
C LYS A 79 16.67 22.94 3.27
N SER A 80 15.72 23.71 2.76
CA SER A 80 15.94 25.04 2.21
C SER A 80 15.88 26.17 3.26
N LYS A 81 15.52 25.84 4.51
CA LYS A 81 15.61 26.72 5.67
C LYS A 81 16.91 26.48 6.43
#